data_AF-A0A934KKJ6-F1
#
_entry.id   AF-A0A934KKJ6-F1
#
_cell.length_a   1.000
_cell.length_b   1.000
_cell.length_c   1.000
_cell.angle_alpha   90.00
_cell.angle_beta   90.00
_cell.angle_gamma   90.00
#
_symmetry.space_group_name_H-M   'P 1'
#
loop_
_entity.id
_entity.type
_entity.pdbx_description
1 polymer ?
#
loop_
_entity_poly.entity_id
_entity_poly.type
_entity_poly.pdbx_seq_one_letter_code
_entity_poly.pdbx_strand_id
1 'polypeptide(L)'
;MRRLEGNLDRLGDAMRELGARLSVEGLSDAEAALLPVKLDAHTLSRLEISTWRTDAGNMDVLVDMPARDGRRLSYEDLTGGAQQIQSANLSIRVAGLADIIASKQWANRPKDRRALPELYKLAASLEPGPTGGPNA
;
A
#
# COMPACT_ATOMS: atom_id res chain seq x y z
N MET A 1 17.37 4.26 -8.35
CA MET A 1 17.30 5.60 -7.72
C MET A 1 16.51 6.61 -8.56
N ARG A 2 17.00 7.13 -9.71
CA ARG A 2 16.27 8.20 -10.47
C ARG A 2 14.80 7.91 -10.84
N ARG A 3 14.47 6.65 -11.17
CA ARG A 3 13.08 6.26 -11.49
C ARG A 3 12.13 6.37 -10.29
N LEU A 4 12.63 6.05 -9.10
CA LEU A 4 11.86 6.17 -7.87
C LEU A 4 11.60 7.63 -7.54
N GLU A 5 12.63 8.48 -7.60
CA GLU A 5 12.49 9.93 -7.40
C GLU A 5 11.46 10.54 -8.36
N GLY A 6 11.57 10.27 -9.67
CA GLY A 6 10.61 10.77 -10.65
C GLY A 6 9.19 10.18 -10.51
N ASN A 7 9.03 9.03 -9.85
CA ASN A 7 7.70 8.52 -9.50
C ASN A 7 7.14 9.26 -8.28
N LEU A 8 7.97 9.51 -7.27
CA LEU A 8 7.56 10.22 -6.06
C LEU A 8 7.25 11.69 -6.31
N ASP A 9 7.96 12.35 -7.24
CA ASP A 9 7.60 13.72 -7.63
C ASP A 9 6.23 13.77 -8.31
N ARG A 10 5.96 12.84 -9.25
CA ARG A 10 4.64 12.71 -9.89
C ARG A 10 3.53 12.39 -8.89
N LEU A 11 3.83 11.55 -7.90
CA LEU A 11 2.91 11.29 -6.79
C LEU A 11 2.65 12.57 -5.99
N GLY A 12 3.70 13.33 -5.67
CA GLY A 12 3.60 14.62 -4.99
C GLY A 12 2.73 15.62 -5.74
N ASP A 13 2.87 15.70 -7.06
CA ASP A 13 2.03 16.55 -7.92
C ASP A 13 0.56 16.15 -7.85
N ALA A 14 0.25 14.86 -8.03
CA ALA A 14 -1.12 14.35 -7.93
C ALA A 14 -1.73 14.54 -6.53
N MET A 15 -0.93 14.36 -5.48
CA MET A 15 -1.36 14.61 -4.10
C MET A 15 -1.71 16.08 -3.86
N ARG A 16 -0.95 17.02 -4.44
CA ARG A 16 -1.28 18.45 -4.34
C ARG A 16 -2.57 18.78 -5.07
N GLU A 17 -2.82 18.19 -6.24
CA GLU A 17 -4.08 18.34 -6.98
C GLU A 17 -5.29 17.85 -6.17
N LEU A 18 -5.12 16.77 -5.41
CA LEU A 18 -6.16 16.24 -4.50
C LEU A 18 -6.25 16.97 -3.16
N GLY A 19 -5.50 18.07 -2.97
CA GLY A 19 -5.48 18.84 -1.73
C GLY A 19 -4.92 18.08 -0.53
N ALA A 20 -3.95 17.19 -0.73
CA ALA A 20 -3.46 16.30 0.32
C ALA A 20 -2.89 17.05 1.54
N ARG A 21 -3.37 16.65 2.72
CA ARG A 21 -2.98 17.15 4.04
C ARG A 21 -2.45 15.99 4.87
N LEU A 22 -1.29 16.15 5.50
CA LEU A 22 -0.72 15.09 6.33
C LEU A 22 -1.64 14.83 7.53
N SER A 23 -2.02 13.57 7.74
CA SER A 23 -2.80 13.18 8.91
C SER A 23 -1.88 13.10 10.12
N VAL A 24 -2.10 13.99 11.08
CA VAL A 24 -1.37 14.03 12.35
C VAL A 24 -2.39 13.87 13.47
N GLU A 25 -2.12 12.95 14.38
CA GLU A 25 -2.99 12.72 15.53
C GLU A 25 -3.15 13.99 16.36
N GLY A 26 -4.40 14.32 16.72
CA GLY A 26 -4.73 15.52 17.48
C GLY A 26 -4.87 16.81 16.67
N LEU A 27 -4.58 16.80 15.36
CA LEU A 27 -4.79 17.96 14.48
C LEU A 27 -6.05 17.80 13.61
N SER A 28 -6.85 18.86 13.57
CA SER A 28 -7.94 19.02 12.60
C SER A 28 -7.42 19.19 11.17
N ASP A 29 -8.33 19.14 10.20
CA ASP A 29 -8.01 19.39 8.80
C ASP A 29 -7.45 20.80 8.56
N ALA A 30 -8.03 21.80 9.21
CA ALA A 30 -7.59 23.19 9.12
C ALA A 30 -6.19 23.38 9.71
N GLU A 31 -5.89 22.76 10.86
CA GLU A 31 -4.57 22.85 11.47
C GLU A 31 -3.51 22.09 10.65
N ALA A 32 -3.85 20.90 10.15
CA ALA A 32 -2.94 20.13 9.30
C ALA A 32 -2.62 20.85 7.98
N ALA A 33 -3.55 21.62 7.42
CA ALA A 33 -3.32 22.42 6.21
C ALA A 33 -2.30 23.55 6.40
N LEU A 34 -2.05 23.97 7.65
CA LEU A 34 -1.05 25.00 7.98
C LEU A 34 0.36 24.43 8.15
N LEU A 35 0.52 23.09 8.17
CA LEU A 35 1.82 22.47 8.30
C LEU A 35 2.65 22.72 7.02
N PRO A 36 3.93 23.11 7.14
CA PRO A 36 4.79 23.41 5.99
C PRO A 36 5.33 22.13 5.35
N VAL A 37 4.46 21.17 5.02
CA VAL A 37 4.86 19.88 4.44
C VAL A 37 5.09 20.04 2.95
N LYS A 38 6.32 19.75 2.50
CA LYS A 38 6.64 19.69 1.08
C LYS A 38 6.26 18.32 0.53
N LEU A 39 5.37 18.30 -0.47
CA LEU A 39 4.99 17.08 -1.19
C LEU A 39 5.96 16.80 -2.33
N ASP A 40 7.23 16.54 -2.03
CA ASP A 40 8.28 16.22 -3.02
C ASP A 40 8.88 14.83 -2.78
N ALA A 41 9.64 14.31 -3.75
CA ALA A 41 10.28 13.00 -3.64
C ALA A 41 11.16 12.86 -2.39
N HIS A 42 11.83 13.93 -2.00
CA HIS A 42 12.73 13.98 -0.85
C HIS A 42 11.99 13.78 0.48
N THR A 43 10.82 14.39 0.63
CA THR A 43 10.00 14.28 1.83
C THR A 43 9.28 12.93 1.85
N LEU A 44 8.65 12.55 0.75
CA LEU A 44 7.89 11.30 0.65
C LEU A 44 8.78 10.05 0.86
N SER A 45 10.01 10.05 0.34
CA SER A 45 10.93 8.93 0.54
C SER A 45 11.39 8.72 1.99
N ARG A 46 11.27 9.74 2.84
CA ARG A 46 11.62 9.66 4.26
C ARG A 46 10.44 9.33 5.17
N LEU A 47 9.22 9.55 4.69
CA LEU A 47 8.01 9.15 5.39
C LEU A 47 7.76 7.68 5.08
N GLU A 48 8.41 6.78 5.83
CA GLU A 48 8.34 5.32 5.61
C GLU A 48 6.90 4.83 5.43
N ILE A 49 6.00 5.29 6.31
CA ILE A 49 4.55 5.13 6.21
C ILE A 49 3.93 6.48 6.59
N SER A 50 3.06 7.02 5.73
CA SER A 50 2.32 8.25 6.01
C SER A 50 0.86 8.14 5.58
N THR A 51 -0.03 8.70 6.40
CA THR A 51 -1.45 8.79 6.10
C THR A 51 -1.78 10.22 5.71
N TRP A 52 -2.54 10.39 4.64
CA TRP A 52 -2.93 11.68 4.06
C TRP A 52 -4.44 11.76 3.96
N ARG A 53 -4.98 12.94 4.27
CA ARG A 53 -6.37 13.29 4.01
C ARG A 53 -6.44 14.08 2.72
N THR A 54 -7.30 13.69 1.81
CA THR A 54 -7.52 14.38 0.53
C THR A 54 -9.00 14.69 0.37
N ASP A 55 -9.33 15.53 -0.60
CA ASP A 55 -10.72 15.88 -0.87
C ASP A 55 -11.49 14.68 -1.49
N ALA A 56 -10.77 13.66 -1.97
CA ALA A 56 -11.32 12.39 -2.44
C ALA A 56 -11.33 11.27 -1.35
N GLY A 57 -10.88 11.57 -0.13
CA GLY A 57 -10.79 10.61 0.98
C GLY A 57 -9.38 10.38 1.48
N ASN A 58 -9.22 9.40 2.37
CA ASN A 58 -7.93 9.11 3.01
C ASN A 58 -7.05 8.20 2.13
N MET A 59 -5.75 8.45 2.14
CA MET A 59 -4.76 7.68 1.39
C MET A 59 -3.51 7.44 2.24
N ASP A 60 -3.06 6.19 2.29
CA ASP A 60 -1.77 5.82 2.88
C ASP A 60 -0.71 5.70 1.79
N VAL A 61 0.48 6.25 2.04
CA VAL A 61 1.67 6.09 1.20
C VAL A 61 2.71 5.32 1.99
N LEU A 62 3.19 4.22 1.39
CA LEU A 62 4.22 3.36 1.93
C LEU A 62 5.38 3.31 0.95
N VAL A 63 6.60 3.54 1.43
CA VAL A 63 7.82 3.43 0.60
C VAL A 63 8.19 1.96 0.35
N ASP A 64 7.88 1.11 1.32
CA ASP A 64 8.08 -0.33 1.29
C ASP A 64 7.12 -1.03 2.27
N MET A 65 7.12 -2.35 2.19
CA MET A 65 6.24 -3.21 2.99
C MET A 65 7.04 -4.27 3.73
N PRO A 66 6.75 -4.57 5.02
CA PRO A 66 7.43 -5.65 5.71
C PRO A 66 7.01 -7.02 5.18
N ALA A 67 8.01 -7.89 4.96
CA ALA A 67 7.84 -9.31 4.73
C ALA A 67 7.69 -10.08 6.06
N ARG A 68 7.38 -11.38 5.96
CA ARG A 68 7.21 -12.26 7.13
C ARG A 68 8.47 -12.34 8.02
N ASP A 69 9.65 -12.25 7.40
CA ASP A 69 10.96 -12.30 8.06
C ASP A 69 11.43 -10.91 8.55
N GLY A 70 10.61 -9.87 8.39
CA GLY A 70 10.93 -8.50 8.77
C GLY A 70 11.76 -7.73 7.73
N ARG A 71 12.14 -8.33 6.59
CA ARG A 71 12.76 -7.59 5.50
C ARG A 71 11.78 -6.59 4.90
N ARG A 72 12.30 -5.47 4.38
CA ARG A 72 11.49 -4.47 3.68
C ARG A 72 11.46 -4.76 2.19
N LEU A 73 10.27 -4.96 1.65
CA LEU A 73 10.01 -5.21 0.23
C LEU A 73 9.73 -3.89 -0.47
N SER A 74 10.54 -3.58 -1.47
CA SER A 74 10.31 -2.44 -2.36
C SER A 74 9.08 -2.66 -3.25
N TYR A 75 8.65 -1.61 -3.95
CA TYR A 75 7.62 -1.74 -4.97
C TYR A 75 7.99 -2.79 -6.02
N GLU A 76 9.25 -2.80 -6.47
CA GLU A 76 9.77 -3.74 -7.45
C GLU A 76 9.70 -5.19 -6.95
N ASP A 77 10.03 -5.45 -5.68
CA ASP A 77 9.94 -6.79 -5.08
C ASP A 77 8.50 -7.32 -5.08
N LEU A 78 7.52 -6.44 -4.84
CA LEU A 78 6.10 -6.79 -4.80
C LEU A 78 5.50 -7.00 -6.20
N THR A 79 6.11 -6.46 -7.26
CA THR A 79 5.52 -6.52 -8.61
C THR A 79 5.40 -7.94 -9.16
N GLY A 80 6.28 -8.86 -8.74
CA GLY A 80 6.27 -10.26 -9.22
C GLY A 80 5.06 -11.06 -8.74
N GLY A 81 4.54 -10.77 -7.54
CA GLY A 81 3.36 -11.41 -6.96
C GLY A 81 2.06 -10.61 -7.13
N ALA A 82 2.15 -9.39 -7.70
CA ALA A 82 1.02 -8.49 -7.84
C ALA A 82 0.05 -8.94 -8.93
N GLN A 83 -1.25 -8.73 -8.69
CA GLN A 83 -2.30 -8.91 -9.70
C GLN A 83 -2.59 -7.58 -10.38
N GLN A 84 -2.76 -7.61 -11.71
CA GLN A 84 -3.17 -6.43 -12.47
C GLN A 84 -4.69 -6.40 -12.58
N ILE A 85 -5.29 -5.35 -12.04
CA ILE A 85 -6.73 -5.11 -12.10
C ILE A 85 -6.97 -3.92 -13.03
N GLN A 86 -7.92 -4.08 -13.95
CA GLN A 86 -8.42 -2.98 -14.76
C GLN A 86 -9.59 -2.32 -14.03
N SER A 87 -9.51 -1.00 -13.83
CA SER A 87 -10.59 -0.21 -13.24
C SER A 87 -10.74 1.08 -14.04
N ALA A 88 -11.92 1.31 -14.60
CA ALA A 88 -12.16 2.35 -15.60
C ALA A 88 -11.12 2.30 -16.74
N ASN A 89 -10.35 3.37 -16.93
CA ASN A 89 -9.26 3.49 -17.91
C ASN A 89 -7.87 3.29 -17.28
N LEU A 90 -7.81 2.82 -16.03
CA LEU A 90 -6.57 2.65 -15.28
C LEU A 90 -6.24 1.19 -15.07
N SER A 91 -4.94 0.90 -15.18
CA SER A 91 -4.39 -0.40 -14.85
C SER A 91 -3.64 -0.33 -13.53
N ILE A 92 -4.18 -1.00 -12.51
CA ILE A 92 -3.71 -0.91 -11.13
C ILE A 92 -3.06 -2.24 -10.76
N ARG A 93 -1.85 -2.19 -10.18
CA ARG A 93 -1.22 -3.36 -9.56
C ARG A 93 -1.66 -3.45 -8.11
N VAL A 94 -2.25 -4.57 -7.75
CA VAL A 94 -2.65 -4.90 -6.39
C VAL A 94 -1.66 -5.94 -5.86
N ALA A 95 -1.08 -5.68 -4.69
CA ALA A 95 -0.14 -6.61 -4.07
C ALA A 95 -0.74 -8.01 -3.92
N GLY A 96 0.10 -9.04 -4.05
CA GLY A 96 -0.32 -10.42 -3.88
C GLY A 96 -0.90 -10.67 -2.50
N LEU A 97 -1.89 -11.56 -2.40
CA LEU A 97 -2.54 -11.88 -1.13
C LEU A 97 -1.53 -12.43 -0.09
N ALA A 98 -0.53 -13.19 -0.54
CA ALA A 98 0.52 -13.71 0.33
C ALA A 98 1.35 -12.58 0.99
N ASP A 99 1.72 -11.54 0.22
CA ASP A 99 2.48 -10.39 0.73
C ASP A 99 1.64 -9.56 1.71
N ILE A 100 0.34 -9.38 1.40
CA ILE A 100 -0.61 -8.69 2.29
C ILE A 100 -0.74 -9.43 3.63
N ILE A 101 -0.87 -10.77 3.59
CA ILE A 101 -0.92 -11.60 4.79
C ILE A 101 0.37 -11.48 5.59
N ALA A 102 1.53 -11.58 4.94
CA ALA A 102 2.84 -11.47 5.58
C ALA A 102 3.02 -10.12 6.29
N SER A 103 2.67 -9.03 5.62
CA SER A 103 2.73 -7.67 6.18
C SER A 103 1.82 -7.51 7.41
N LYS A 104 0.61 -8.08 7.38
CA LYS A 104 -0.32 -8.05 8.52
C LYS A 104 0.13 -8.92 9.69
N GLN A 105 0.71 -10.09 9.40
CA GLN A 105 1.31 -10.95 10.41
C GLN A 105 2.45 -10.23 11.13
N TRP A 106 3.32 -9.56 10.37
CA TRP A 106 4.43 -8.78 10.93
C TRP A 106 3.94 -7.61 11.78
N ALA A 107 3.00 -6.80 11.26
CA ALA A 107 2.46 -5.65 11.98
C ALA A 107 1.75 -6.05 13.29
N ASN A 108 1.06 -7.19 13.29
CA ASN A 108 0.44 -7.82 14.46
C ASN A 108 -0.38 -6.88 15.38
N ARG A 109 -0.96 -5.80 14.83
CA ARG A 109 -1.82 -4.88 15.60
C ARG A 109 -3.18 -5.56 15.85
N PRO A 110 -3.96 -5.14 16.85
CA PRO A 110 -5.29 -5.72 17.10
C PRO A 110 -6.20 -5.75 15.87
N LYS A 111 -6.16 -4.70 15.03
CA LYS A 111 -6.93 -4.65 13.77
C LYS A 111 -6.43 -5.65 12.72
N ASP A 112 -5.12 -5.89 12.65
CA ASP A 112 -4.54 -6.83 11.69
C ASP A 112 -4.85 -8.27 12.11
N ARG A 113 -4.73 -8.60 13.40
CA ARG A 113 -5.14 -9.91 13.94
C ARG A 113 -6.59 -10.25 13.64
N ARG A 114 -7.49 -9.26 13.72
CA ARG A 114 -8.91 -9.43 13.36
C ARG A 114 -9.14 -9.66 11.87
N ALA A 115 -8.32 -9.08 11.00
CA ALA A 115 -8.45 -9.22 9.55
C ALA A 115 -7.85 -10.53 9.01
N LEU A 116 -6.81 -11.07 9.66
CA LEU A 116 -6.08 -12.26 9.20
C LEU A 116 -6.97 -13.49 8.92
N PRO A 117 -7.96 -13.86 9.77
CA PRO A 117 -8.81 -15.02 9.51
C PRO A 117 -9.52 -14.99 8.15
N GLU A 118 -10.06 -13.83 7.74
CA GLU A 118 -10.74 -13.69 6.45
C GLU A 118 -9.75 -13.76 5.28
N LEU A 119 -8.55 -13.23 5.44
CA LEU A 119 -7.51 -13.30 4.41
C LEU A 119 -7.01 -14.73 4.20
N TYR A 120 -6.90 -15.54 5.26
CA TYR A 120 -6.56 -16.95 5.12
C TYR A 120 -7.67 -17.74 4.42
N LYS A 121 -8.95 -17.46 4.72
CA LYS A 121 -10.08 -18.07 4.00
C LYS A 121 -10.03 -17.73 2.51
N LEU A 122 -9.77 -16.46 2.18
CA LEU A 122 -9.61 -16.03 0.79
C LEU A 122 -8.45 -16.76 0.11
N ALA A 123 -7.29 -16.88 0.77
CA ALA A 123 -6.15 -17.60 0.22
C ALA A 123 -6.48 -19.07 -0.07
N ALA A 124 -7.13 -19.75 0.88
CA ALA A 124 -7.55 -21.14 0.70
C ALA A 124 -8.58 -21.32 -0.44
N SER A 125 -9.40 -20.30 -0.74
CA SER A 125 -10.36 -20.34 -1.85
C SER A 125 -9.73 -20.10 -3.23
N LEU A 126 -8.54 -19.49 -3.26
CA LEU A 126 -7.80 -19.18 -4.49
C LEU A 126 -6.80 -20.28 -4.87
N GLU A 127 -6.45 -21.16 -3.93
CA GLU A 127 -5.71 -22.38 -4.25
C GLU A 127 -6.57 -23.23 -5.20
N PRO A 128 -6.09 -23.57 -6.41
CA PRO A 128 -6.81 -24.53 -7.24
C PRO A 128 -6.91 -25.82 -6.43
N GLY A 129 -8.13 -26.28 -6.16
CA GLY A 129 -8.36 -27.62 -5.63
C GLY A 129 -7.60 -28.63 -6.49
N PRO A 130 -7.16 -29.77 -5.92
CA PRO A 130 -6.29 -30.70 -6.63
C PRO A 130 -6.88 -30.98 -8.00
N THR A 131 -6.20 -30.50 -9.05
CA THR A 131 -6.49 -30.90 -10.42
C THR A 131 -6.40 -32.42 -10.40
N GLY A 132 -7.57 -33.07 -10.42
CA GLY A 132 -7.67 -34.51 -10.59
C GLY A 132 -6.85 -34.86 -11.82
N GLY A 133 -5.71 -35.51 -11.57
CA GLY A 133 -4.78 -35.92 -12.59
C GLY A 133 -5.40 -36.93 -13.57
N PRO A 134 -4.72 -37.18 -14.69
CA PRO A 134 -5.23 -37.98 -15.80
C PRO A 134 -5.28 -39.48 -15.47
N ASN A 135 -6.10 -40.20 -16.26
CA ASN A 135 -6.36 -41.65 -16.33
C ASN A 135 -7.47 -42.25 -15.44
N ALA A 136 -8.64 -42.46 -16.05
CA ALA A 136 -9.09 -43.79 -16.49
C ALA A 136 -10.08 -43.65 -17.67
#